data_AF-A0A2E4E1N1-F1
#
_entry.id   AF-A0A2E4E1N1-F1
#
_cell.length_a   1.000
_cell.length_b   1.000
_cell.length_c   1.000
_cell.angle_alpha   90.00
_cell.angle_beta   90.00
_cell.angle_gamma   90.00
#
_symmetry.space_group_name_H-M   'P 1'
#
loop_
_entity.id
_entity.type
_entity.pdbx_description
1 polymer ?
#
loop_
_entity_poly.entity_id
_entity_poly.type
_entity_poly.pdbx_seq_one_letter_code
_entity_poly.pdbx_strand_id
1 'polypeptide(L)'
;MELKSLLVDSKTTWVEFPGLDGFEVELANLSRKELGNLRKRCTTNKFNRKTRMFEDILDEAKFVKEFTSATVKNWKGLKLGYLEDLVLVDLANQDKEAELPFSDTNAEHLVENSSEFDNWLNDVVFDLDNFRSRELSKTKTETETVS
;
A
#
# COMPACT_ATOMS: atom_id res chain seq x y z
N MET A 1 -18.68 29.32 -1.06
CA MET A 1 -18.12 27.96 -1.24
C MET A 1 -16.85 27.89 -0.43
N GLU A 2 -16.74 26.97 0.53
CA GLU A 2 -15.59 26.87 1.43
C GLU A 2 -14.63 25.78 0.97
N LEU A 3 -13.34 26.07 1.00
CA LEU A 3 -12.23 25.15 0.65
C LEU A 3 -12.33 23.79 1.37
N LYS A 4 -12.97 23.77 2.54
CA LYS A 4 -13.18 22.60 3.38
C LYS A 4 -14.10 21.54 2.72
N SER A 5 -14.96 21.91 1.77
CA SER A 5 -15.83 20.96 1.06
C SER A 5 -15.20 20.31 -0.17
N LEU A 6 -13.98 20.73 -0.55
CA LEU A 6 -13.21 20.17 -1.68
C LEU A 6 -12.11 19.20 -1.22
N LEU A 7 -11.89 19.09 0.09
CA LEU A 7 -10.98 18.14 0.68
C LEU A 7 -11.71 16.79 0.82
N VAL A 8 -11.31 15.81 -0.01
CA VAL A 8 -11.76 14.42 0.13
C VAL A 8 -10.72 13.69 0.98
N ASP A 9 -11.11 13.31 2.20
CA ASP A 9 -10.23 12.76 3.24
C ASP A 9 -9.89 11.26 3.09
N SER A 10 -10.39 10.58 2.07
CA SER A 10 -9.76 9.35 1.58
C SER A 10 -10.20 9.10 0.15
N LYS A 11 -9.26 9.15 -0.79
CA LYS A 11 -9.52 8.74 -2.18
C LYS A 11 -8.89 7.36 -2.31
N THR A 12 -9.73 6.34 -2.14
CA THR A 12 -9.40 5.01 -2.63
C THR A 12 -9.53 5.00 -4.14
N THR A 13 -8.76 4.15 -4.81
CA THR A 13 -8.89 3.92 -6.24
C THR A 13 -8.71 2.44 -6.52
N TRP A 14 -9.45 1.93 -7.51
CA TRP A 14 -9.25 0.58 -8.01
C TRP A 14 -8.06 0.60 -8.97
N VAL A 15 -7.14 -0.34 -8.78
CA VAL A 15 -5.96 -0.52 -9.62
C VAL A 15 -5.88 -1.99 -10.01
N GLU A 16 -5.75 -2.25 -11.31
CA GLU A 16 -5.55 -3.59 -11.85
C GLU A 16 -4.13 -4.08 -11.54
N PHE A 17 -4.03 -5.32 -11.07
CA PHE A 17 -2.76 -5.97 -10.86
C PHE A 17 -2.18 -6.44 -12.22
N PRO A 18 -0.94 -6.07 -12.56
CA PRO A 18 -0.36 -6.41 -13.86
C PRO A 18 -0.19 -7.92 -14.00
N GLY A 19 -0.59 -8.46 -15.15
CA GLY A 19 -0.40 -9.88 -15.48
C GLY A 19 -1.48 -10.83 -14.95
N LEU A 20 -2.43 -10.33 -14.14
CA LEU A 20 -3.56 -11.12 -13.63
C LEU A 20 -4.89 -10.50 -14.04
N ASP A 21 -5.44 -10.98 -15.16
CA ASP A 21 -6.65 -10.42 -15.76
C ASP A 21 -7.85 -10.49 -14.79
N GLY A 22 -8.47 -9.33 -14.58
CA GLY A 22 -9.63 -9.16 -13.71
C GLY A 22 -9.31 -9.02 -12.23
N PHE A 23 -8.04 -9.13 -11.82
CA PHE A 23 -7.64 -8.86 -10.43
C PHE A 23 -7.46 -7.36 -10.22
N GLU A 24 -8.40 -6.75 -9.50
CA GLU A 24 -8.36 -5.34 -9.12
C GLU A 24 -8.28 -5.21 -7.60
N VAL A 25 -7.43 -4.30 -7.13
CA VAL A 25 -7.26 -3.98 -5.72
C VAL A 25 -7.71 -2.54 -5.48
N GLU A 26 -8.53 -2.34 -4.45
CA GLU A 26 -8.89 -1.02 -3.96
C GLU A 26 -7.79 -0.52 -3.02
N LEU A 27 -7.07 0.51 -3.49
CA LEU A 27 -5.92 1.09 -2.80
C LEU A 27 -6.24 2.48 -2.28
N ALA A 28 -5.93 2.72 -1.01
CA ALA A 28 -5.94 4.03 -0.39
C ALA A 28 -4.61 4.75 -0.60
N ASN A 29 -4.69 6.01 -1.01
CA ASN A 29 -3.51 6.86 -1.13
C ASN A 29 -2.90 7.13 0.25
N LEU A 30 -1.66 6.68 0.47
CA LEU A 30 -0.87 7.00 1.64
C LEU A 30 0.17 8.07 1.29
N SER A 31 0.10 9.25 1.91
CA SER A 31 1.06 10.31 1.63
C SER A 31 2.45 9.96 2.18
N ARG A 32 3.51 10.56 1.60
CA ARG A 32 4.88 10.45 2.13
C ARG A 32 5.00 10.74 3.64
N LYS A 33 4.22 11.70 4.13
CA LYS A 33 4.20 12.06 5.55
C LYS A 33 3.58 10.95 6.41
N GLU A 34 2.50 10.34 5.94
CA GLU A 34 1.83 9.24 6.64
C GLU A 34 2.67 7.98 6.64
N LEU A 35 3.30 7.64 5.51
CA LEU A 35 4.24 6.52 5.41
C LEU A 35 5.44 6.71 6.36
N GLY A 36 6.02 7.92 6.40
CA GLY A 36 7.09 8.24 7.35
C GLY A 36 6.65 8.12 8.82
N ASN A 37 5.42 8.54 9.14
CA ASN A 37 4.86 8.37 10.48
C ASN A 37 4.59 6.89 10.81
N LEU A 38 4.10 6.11 9.86
CA LEU A 38 3.86 4.67 10.00
C LEU A 38 5.17 3.94 10.29
N ARG A 39 6.22 4.22 9.52
CA ARG A 39 7.57 3.68 9.75
C ARG A 39 8.09 4.01 11.15
N LYS A 40 7.91 5.25 11.60
CA LYS A 40 8.31 5.67 12.97
C LYS A 40 7.54 4.92 14.05
N ARG A 41 6.23 4.69 13.89
CA ARG A 41 5.40 3.92 14.85
C ARG A 41 5.80 2.44 14.94
N CYS A 42 6.42 1.92 13.88
CA CYS A 42 6.94 0.56 13.82
C CYS A 42 8.42 0.48 14.22
N THR A 43 9.10 1.63 14.39
CA THR A 43 10.49 1.67 14.83
C THR A 43 10.54 1.77 16.34
N THR A 44 11.25 0.84 16.97
CA THR A 44 11.50 0.84 18.41
C THR A 44 12.95 1.20 18.69
N ASN A 45 13.16 2.00 19.72
CA ASN A 45 14.49 2.43 20.11
C ASN A 45 15.03 1.46 21.16
N LYS A 46 16.07 0.70 20.81
CA LYS A 46 16.67 -0.31 21.68
C LYS A 46 18.08 0.12 22.06
N PHE A 47 18.34 0.18 23.36
CA PHE A 47 19.68 0.48 23.86
C PHE A 47 20.60 -0.73 23.64
N ASN A 48 21.59 -0.57 22.76
CA ASN A 48 22.60 -1.60 22.52
C ASN A 48 23.69 -1.50 23.60
N ARG A 49 23.71 -2.49 24.52
CA ARG A 49 24.65 -2.53 25.64
C ARG A 49 26.11 -2.69 25.21
N LYS A 50 26.38 -3.21 24.00
CA LYS A 50 27.74 -3.39 23.46
C LYS A 50 28.32 -2.07 22.95
N THR A 51 27.54 -1.32 22.17
CA THR A 51 27.98 -0.05 21.58
C THR A 51 27.70 1.16 22.49
N ARG A 52 26.87 0.98 23.53
CA ARG A 52 26.32 2.06 24.38
C ARG A 52 25.57 3.12 23.59
N MET A 53 25.05 2.76 22.43
CA MET A 53 24.25 3.63 21.58
C MET A 53 22.82 3.12 21.53
N PHE A 54 21.90 4.03 21.22
CA PHE A 54 20.53 3.67 20.88
C PHE A 54 20.47 3.29 19.41
N GLU A 55 19.91 2.12 19.13
CA GLU A 55 19.69 1.63 17.78
C GLU A 55 18.19 1.62 17.51
N ASP A 56 17.82 2.19 16.36
CA ASP A 56 16.46 2.17 15.84
C ASP A 56 16.24 0.85 15.10
N ILE A 57 15.33 0.03 15.63
CA ILE A 57 14.98 -1.28 15.07
C ILE A 57 13.57 -1.19 14.54
N LEU A 58 13.42 -1.36 13.22
CA LEU A 58 12.12 -1.48 12.58
C LEU A 58 11.54 -2.87 12.85
N ASP A 59 10.32 -2.90 13.39
CA ASP A 59 9.50 -4.11 13.45
C ASP A 59 8.85 -4.32 12.09
N GLU A 60 9.46 -5.17 11.26
CA GLU A 60 9.02 -5.45 9.89
C GLU A 60 7.62 -6.07 9.86
N ALA A 61 7.32 -7.03 10.74
CA ALA A 61 6.01 -7.68 10.80
C ALA A 61 4.90 -6.68 11.16
N LYS A 62 5.17 -5.81 12.14
CA LYS A 62 4.24 -4.73 12.50
C LYS A 62 4.10 -3.71 11.37
N PHE A 63 5.19 -3.38 10.69
CA PHE A 63 5.17 -2.46 9.56
C PHE A 63 4.30 -2.98 8.42
N VAL A 64 4.49 -4.24 8.01
CA VAL A 64 3.68 -4.89 6.97
C VAL A 64 2.20 -4.86 7.34
N LYS A 65 1.85 -5.27 8.56
CA LYS A 65 0.46 -5.26 9.06
C LYS A 65 -0.18 -3.87 8.98
N GLU A 66 0.49 -2.86 9.51
CA GLU A 66 0.00 -1.47 9.51
C GLU A 66 -0.05 -0.89 8.09
N PHE A 67 0.95 -1.19 7.25
CA PHE A 67 1.05 -0.71 5.87
C PHE A 67 -0.05 -1.31 5.00
N THR A 68 -0.26 -2.62 5.08
CA THR A 68 -1.33 -3.32 4.35
C THR A 68 -2.70 -2.79 4.75
N SER A 69 -2.99 -2.68 6.06
CA SER A 69 -4.27 -2.12 6.52
C SER A 69 -4.46 -0.66 6.11
N ALA A 70 -3.39 0.12 6.04
CA ALA A 70 -3.45 1.52 5.62
C ALA A 70 -3.70 1.66 4.10
N THR A 71 -3.12 0.80 3.28
CA THR A 71 -3.07 0.92 1.81
C THR A 71 -4.10 0.05 1.10
N VAL A 72 -4.28 -1.21 1.49
CA VAL A 72 -5.21 -2.13 0.85
C VAL A 72 -6.56 -2.06 1.57
N LYS A 73 -7.64 -1.72 0.84
CA LYS A 73 -9.00 -1.59 1.41
C LYS A 73 -9.93 -2.70 0.97
N ASN A 74 -9.72 -3.22 -0.23
CA ASN A 74 -10.51 -4.30 -0.78
C ASN A 74 -9.80 -4.91 -1.99
N TRP A 75 -10.31 -6.03 -2.50
CA TRP A 75 -9.98 -6.54 -3.83
C TRP A 75 -11.14 -7.31 -4.43
N LYS A 76 -11.08 -7.59 -5.73
CA LYS A 76 -12.02 -8.46 -6.45
C LYS A 76 -11.30 -9.18 -7.59
N GLY A 77 -11.82 -10.33 -8.01
CA GLY A 77 -11.27 -11.09 -9.14
C GLY A 77 -9.93 -11.78 -8.86
N LEU A 78 -9.53 -11.90 -7.59
CA LEU A 78 -8.36 -12.70 -7.20
C LEU A 78 -8.73 -14.18 -7.26
N LYS A 79 -8.46 -14.84 -8.39
CA LYS A 79 -8.69 -16.28 -8.53
C LYS A 79 -7.66 -17.08 -7.74
N LEU A 80 -8.06 -18.23 -7.19
CA LEU A 80 -7.15 -19.13 -6.50
C LEU A 80 -6.00 -19.58 -7.40
N GLY A 81 -6.26 -19.82 -8.68
CA GLY A 81 -5.19 -20.15 -9.65
C GLY A 81 -4.08 -19.10 -9.73
N TYR A 82 -4.40 -17.82 -9.53
CA TYR A 82 -3.41 -16.73 -9.53
C TYR A 82 -2.50 -16.76 -8.30
N LEU A 83 -2.95 -17.38 -7.21
CA LEU A 83 -2.13 -17.49 -6.00
C LEU A 83 -0.90 -18.37 -6.23
N GLU A 84 -0.94 -19.36 -7.14
CA GLU A 84 0.22 -20.21 -7.46
C GLU A 84 1.39 -19.39 -8.03
N ASP A 85 1.10 -18.29 -8.73
CA ASP A 85 2.10 -17.39 -9.29
C ASP A 85 2.59 -16.36 -8.25
N LEU A 86 1.72 -15.94 -7.34
CA LEU A 86 2.03 -14.89 -6.34
C LEU A 86 2.70 -15.44 -5.07
N VAL A 87 2.31 -16.63 -4.61
CA VAL A 87 2.70 -17.22 -3.32
C VAL A 87 2.84 -18.74 -3.46
N LEU A 88 3.76 -19.34 -2.71
CA LEU A 88 3.85 -20.80 -2.62
C LEU A 88 2.64 -21.38 -1.85
N VAL A 89 1.60 -21.78 -2.59
CA VAL A 89 0.37 -22.37 -2.06
C VAL A 89 0.13 -23.79 -2.60
N ASP A 90 -0.51 -24.64 -1.80
CA ASP A 90 -1.00 -25.95 -2.23
C ASP A 90 -2.51 -25.88 -2.46
N LEU A 91 -2.92 -25.95 -3.72
CA LEU A 91 -4.32 -25.89 -4.15
C LEU A 91 -4.86 -27.26 -4.60
N ALA A 92 -4.22 -28.37 -4.22
CA ALA A 92 -4.52 -29.71 -4.73
C ALA A 92 -6.02 -30.14 -4.68
N ASN A 93 -6.84 -29.52 -3.83
CA ASN A 93 -8.28 -29.81 -3.69
C ASN A 93 -9.19 -28.58 -3.81
N GLN A 94 -8.69 -27.46 -4.36
CA GLN A 94 -9.49 -26.25 -4.52
C GLN A 94 -9.77 -25.94 -5.99
N ASP A 95 -10.89 -25.26 -6.23
CA ASP A 95 -11.27 -24.83 -7.56
C ASP A 95 -10.44 -23.60 -7.96
N LYS A 96 -9.60 -23.75 -8.99
CA LYS A 96 -8.69 -22.68 -9.45
C LYS A 96 -9.44 -21.45 -9.97
N GLU A 97 -10.69 -21.62 -10.42
CA GLU A 97 -11.53 -20.51 -10.88
C GLU A 97 -12.27 -19.79 -9.75
N ALA A 98 -12.28 -20.35 -8.53
CA ALA A 98 -12.90 -19.68 -7.40
C ALA A 98 -12.12 -18.43 -6.99
N GLU A 99 -12.84 -17.40 -6.56
CA GLU A 99 -12.24 -16.15 -6.10
C GLU A 99 -11.95 -16.21 -4.59
N LEU A 100 -10.77 -15.74 -4.19
CA LEU A 100 -10.41 -15.52 -2.80
C LEU A 100 -11.04 -14.19 -2.33
N PRO A 101 -12.01 -14.22 -1.40
CA PRO A 101 -12.60 -12.99 -0.89
C PRO A 101 -11.57 -12.18 -0.11
N PHE A 102 -11.72 -10.86 -0.19
CA PHE A 102 -10.92 -9.94 0.59
C PHE A 102 -11.15 -10.18 2.10
N SER A 103 -10.05 -10.21 2.83
CA SER A 103 -10.03 -10.02 4.27
C SER A 103 -8.71 -9.37 4.66
N ASP A 104 -8.69 -8.62 5.76
CA ASP A 104 -7.46 -7.98 6.24
C ASP A 104 -6.34 -9.02 6.44
N THR A 105 -6.69 -10.18 6.98
CA THR A 105 -5.75 -11.29 7.18
C THR A 105 -5.20 -11.84 5.86
N ASN A 106 -6.04 -12.03 4.84
CA ASN A 106 -5.59 -12.51 3.54
C ASN A 106 -4.68 -11.49 2.85
N ALA A 107 -5.02 -10.20 2.95
CA ALA A 107 -4.20 -9.13 2.40
C ALA A 107 -2.83 -9.05 3.11
N GLU A 108 -2.82 -9.15 4.44
CA GLU A 108 -1.59 -9.21 5.23
C GLU A 108 -0.70 -10.38 4.77
N HIS A 109 -1.26 -11.58 4.66
CA HIS A 109 -0.51 -12.74 4.17
C HIS A 109 -0.03 -12.58 2.73
N LEU A 110 -0.82 -11.95 1.85
CA LEU A 110 -0.41 -11.73 0.47
C LEU A 110 0.79 -10.78 0.39
N VAL A 111 0.76 -9.65 1.12
CA VAL A 111 1.88 -8.70 1.17
C VAL A 111 3.11 -9.32 1.84
N GLU A 112 2.92 -10.11 2.89
CA GLU A 112 4.02 -10.75 3.63
C GLU A 112 4.71 -11.86 2.83
N ASN A 113 3.93 -12.65 2.07
CA ASN A 113 4.44 -13.87 1.41
C ASN A 113 4.68 -13.70 -0.10
N SER A 114 4.16 -12.63 -0.72
CA SER A 114 4.40 -12.31 -2.14
C SER A 114 5.26 -11.06 -2.27
N SER A 115 6.53 -11.24 -2.60
CA SER A 115 7.42 -10.12 -2.91
C SER A 115 6.97 -9.35 -4.16
N GLU A 116 6.34 -10.01 -5.11
CA GLU A 116 5.81 -9.36 -6.32
C GLU A 116 4.65 -8.43 -5.98
N PHE A 117 3.71 -8.90 -5.14
CA PHE A 117 2.58 -8.09 -4.69
C PHE A 117 3.04 -6.90 -3.84
N ASP A 118 3.98 -7.09 -2.91
CA ASP A 118 4.52 -6.00 -2.09
C ASP A 118 5.26 -4.94 -2.93
N ASN A 119 6.10 -5.36 -3.87
CA ASN A 119 6.81 -4.42 -4.75
C ASN A 119 5.82 -3.59 -5.59
N TRP A 120 4.83 -4.25 -6.21
CA TRP A 120 3.79 -3.57 -6.97
C TRP A 120 2.97 -2.60 -6.09
N LEU A 121 2.57 -3.03 -4.90
CA LEU A 121 1.80 -2.21 -3.97
C LEU A 121 2.58 -0.94 -3.58
N ASN A 122 3.88 -1.08 -3.29
CA ASN A 122 4.74 0.07 -3.02
C ASN A 122 4.78 1.02 -4.22
N ASP A 123 5.07 0.53 -5.42
CA ASP A 123 5.15 1.35 -6.64
C ASP A 123 3.85 2.13 -6.88
N VAL A 124 2.70 1.47 -6.80
CA VAL A 124 1.40 2.11 -7.02
C VAL A 124 1.08 3.14 -5.95
N VAL A 125 1.32 2.83 -4.67
CA VAL A 125 1.09 3.78 -3.56
C VAL A 125 1.99 5.02 -3.71
N PHE A 126 3.25 4.85 -4.15
CA PHE A 126 4.15 5.97 -4.42
C PHE A 126 3.74 6.78 -5.64
N ASP A 127 3.30 6.13 -6.71
CA ASP A 127 2.85 6.81 -7.93
C ASP A 127 1.59 7.63 -7.69
N LEU A 128 0.63 7.12 -6.90
CA LEU A 128 -0.56 7.87 -6.48
C LEU A 128 -0.21 9.18 -5.75
N ASP A 129 0.82 9.17 -4.90
CA ASP A 129 1.33 10.39 -4.24
C ASP A 129 2.00 11.37 -5.24
N ASN A 130 2.69 10.83 -6.25
CA ASN A 130 3.36 11.63 -7.29
C ASN A 130 2.37 12.27 -8.27
N PHE A 131 1.27 11.60 -8.62
CA PHE A 131 0.19 12.19 -9.43
C PHE A 131 -0.37 13.47 -8.79
N ARG A 132 -0.54 13.46 -7.46
CA ARG A 132 -0.99 14.66 -6.71
C ARG A 132 0.04 15.78 -6.71
N SER A 133 1.33 15.44 -6.60
CA SER A 133 2.42 16.40 -6.57
C SER A 133 2.59 17.15 -7.91
N ARG A 134 2.35 16.47 -9.04
CA ARG A 134 2.41 17.06 -10.38
C ARG A 134 1.24 18.00 -10.71
N GLU A 135 0.05 17.74 -10.17
CA GLU A 135 -1.08 18.67 -10.32
C GLU A 135 -0.83 19.98 -9.55
N LEU A 136 -0.33 19.88 -8.32
CA LEU A 136 -0.02 21.03 -7.46
C LEU A 136 1.08 21.94 -8.04
N SER A 137 2.06 21.40 -8.76
CA SER A 137 3.12 22.21 -9.38
C SER A 137 2.65 22.98 -10.62
N LYS A 138 1.68 22.44 -11.38
CA LYS A 138 1.11 23.15 -12.53
C LYS A 138 0.32 24.39 -12.09
N THR A 139 -0.48 24.30 -11.03
CA THR A 139 -1.29 25.43 -10.54
C THR A 139 -0.44 26.58 -10.00
N LYS A 140 0.74 26.27 -9.44
CA LYS A 140 1.63 27.28 -8.84
C LYS A 140 2.32 28.17 -9.89
N THR A 141 2.44 27.70 -11.13
CA THR A 141 3.15 28.43 -12.20
C THR A 141 2.27 29.50 -12.86
N GLU A 142 0.94 29.36 -12.81
CA GLU A 142 0.00 30.33 -13.42
C GLU A 142 -0.33 31.53 -12.52
N THR A 143 0.05 31.52 -11.24
CA THR A 143 -0.29 32.59 -10.27
C THR A 143 0.82 33.59 -10.01
N GLU A 144 2.01 33.43 -10.60
CA GLU A 144 3.17 34.34 -10.39
C GLU A 144 3.40 35.37 -11.51
N THR A 145 2.47 35.54 -12.47
CA THR A 145 2.58 36.58 -13.51
C THR A 145 1.39 37.55 -13.55
N VAL A 146 1.01 38.12 -12.41
CA VAL A 146 0.24 39.38 -12.39
C VAL A 146 0.65 40.23 -11.18
N SER A 147 1.70 41.04 -11.34
CA SER A 147 1.85 42.45 -10.88
C SER A 147 3.32 42.85 -10.80
#